data_AF-A0A1G6K9Y7-F1
#
_entry.id   AF-A0A1G6K9Y7-F1
#
_cell.length_a   1.000
_cell.length_b   1.000
_cell.length_c   1.000
_cell.angle_alpha   90.00
_cell.angle_beta   90.00
_cell.angle_gamma   90.00
#
_symmetry.space_group_name_H-M   'P 1'
#
loop_
_entity.id
_entity.type
_entity.pdbx_description
1 polymer ?
#
loop_
_entity_poly.entity_id
_entity_poly.type
_entity_poly.pdbx_seq_one_letter_code
_entity_poly.pdbx_strand_id
1 'polypeptide(L)' 'MGEDHQPIYYREEVYEHPNGNDLIVYQDHWFGHQKPGEPGYQPAHVHVRPFENTRNGQVPGCEEHYYYDR' A
#
# COMPACT_ATOMS: atom_id res chain seq x y z
N MET A 1 -9.09 -2.85 -9.27
CA MET A 1 -8.62 -3.26 -10.61
C MET A 1 -9.42 -2.52 -11.66
N GLY A 2 -8.79 -2.09 -12.75
CA GLY A 2 -9.51 -1.55 -13.91
C GLY A 2 -10.33 -2.63 -14.61
N GLU A 3 -11.15 -2.24 -15.59
CA GLU A 3 -11.92 -3.19 -16.42
C GLU A 3 -11.01 -4.19 -17.18
N ASP A 4 -9.76 -3.80 -17.41
CA ASP A 4 -8.69 -4.59 -18.03
C ASP A 4 -7.98 -5.55 -17.06
N HIS A 5 -8.46 -5.65 -15.82
CA HIS A 5 -7.88 -6.46 -14.74
C HIS A 5 -6.43 -6.08 -14.38
N GLN A 6 -5.96 -4.90 -14.81
CA GLN A 6 -4.64 -4.42 -14.43
C GLN A 6 -4.66 -3.76 -13.04
N PRO A 7 -3.52 -3.78 -12.34
CA PRO A 7 -3.35 -3.00 -11.12
C PRO A 7 -3.67 -1.54 -11.37
N ILE A 8 -4.51 -0.96 -10.53
CA ILE A 8 -4.67 0.49 -10.48
C ILE A 8 -3.47 1.00 -9.69
N TYR A 9 -2.67 1.86 -10.32
CA TYR A 9 -1.59 2.55 -9.63
C TYR A 9 -2.20 3.68 -8.81
N TYR A 10 -1.92 3.66 -7.51
CA TYR A 10 -2.34 4.70 -6.58
C TYR A 10 -1.24 5.74 -6.42
N ARG A 11 -1.55 6.87 -5.77
CA ARG A 11 -0.53 7.84 -5.42
C ARG A 11 0.45 7.20 -4.46
N GLU A 12 1.74 7.27 -4.81
CA GLU A 12 2.85 6.89 -3.96
C GLU A 12 3.55 8.15 -3.46
N GLU A 13 3.76 8.23 -2.16
CA GLU A 13 4.49 9.32 -1.51
C GLU A 13 5.79 8.76 -0.93
N VAL A 14 6.90 9.45 -1.20
CA VAL A 14 8.24 9.00 -0.81
C VAL A 14 8.75 9.88 0.32
N TYR A 15 9.24 9.25 1.39
CA TYR A 15 9.78 9.90 2.57
C TYR A 15 11.14 9.32 2.96
N GLU A 16 11.99 10.16 3.55
CA GLU A 16 13.22 9.70 4.20
C GLU A 16 12.89 9.03 5.54
N HIS A 17 13.45 7.85 5.76
CA HIS A 17 13.34 7.17 7.05
C HIS A 17 14.20 7.89 8.09
N PRO A 18 13.79 7.99 9.37
CA PRO A 18 14.57 8.65 10.41
C PRO A 18 15.97 8.07 10.66
N ASN A 19 16.27 6.88 10.16
CA ASN A 19 17.63 6.32 10.21
C ASN A 19 18.61 7.00 9.22
N GLY A 20 18.13 7.88 8.34
CA GLY A 20 18.92 8.70 7.42
C GLY A 20 19.44 7.98 6.18
N ASN A 21 19.14 6.69 5.99
CA ASN A 21 19.68 5.90 4.89
C ASN A 21 18.62 5.27 3.98
N ASP A 22 17.39 5.11 4.47
CA ASP A 22 16.33 4.42 3.73
C ASP A 22 15.27 5.40 3.22
N LEU A 23 14.69 5.08 2.06
CA LEU A 23 13.47 5.71 1.57
C LEU A 23 12.28 4.78 1.77
N ILE A 24 11.18 5.35 2.24
CA ILE A 24 9.92 4.66 2.50
C ILE A 24 8.86 5.19 1.56
N VAL A 25 8.03 4.29 1.05
CA VAL A 25 6.91 4.59 0.16
C VAL A 25 5.61 4.33 0.90
N TYR A 26 4.75 5.34 0.92
CA TYR A 26 3.37 5.22 1.36
C TYR A 26 2.49 5.05 0.12
N GLN A 27 1.74 3.96 0.07
CA GLN A 27 0.77 3.68 -1.01
C GLN A 27 -0.63 3.82 -0.44
N ASP A 28 -1.36 4.84 -0.87
CA ASP A 28 -2.73 5.10 -0.40
C ASP A 28 -3.74 4.33 -1.26
N HIS A 29 -4.25 3.23 -0.73
CA HIS A 29 -5.34 2.46 -1.33
C HIS A 29 -6.69 2.93 -0.76
N TRP A 30 -6.98 4.24 -0.84
CA TRP A 30 -8.20 4.87 -0.31
C TRP A 30 -9.49 4.20 -0.78
N PHE A 31 -9.54 3.70 -2.02
CA PHE A 31 -10.73 3.01 -2.55
C PHE A 31 -10.78 1.51 -2.20
N GLY A 32 -9.70 0.96 -1.63
CA GLY A 32 -9.55 -0.48 -1.37
C GLY A 32 -9.39 -1.32 -2.64
N HIS A 33 -9.58 -2.63 -2.49
CA HIS A 33 -9.57 -3.61 -3.58
C HIS A 33 -10.84 -4.46 -3.57
N GLN A 34 -11.42 -4.64 -4.77
CA GLN A 34 -12.60 -5.48 -5.02
C GLN A 34 -13.83 -5.10 -4.20
N LYS A 35 -14.95 -5.78 -4.44
CA LYS A 35 -16.17 -5.59 -3.66
C LYS A 35 -16.18 -6.53 -2.44
N PRO A 36 -16.85 -6.15 -1.34
CA PRO A 36 -17.03 -7.04 -0.19
C PRO A 36 -17.60 -8.40 -0.62
N GLY A 37 -16.91 -9.48 -0.23
CA GLY A 37 -17.29 -10.85 -0.56
C GLY A 37 -16.62 -11.43 -1.81
N GLU A 38 -15.89 -10.63 -2.60
CA GLU A 38 -15.09 -11.13 -3.73
C GLU A 38 -13.69 -11.59 -3.27
N PRO A 39 -13.08 -12.62 -3.90
CA PRO A 39 -11.70 -13.01 -3.62
C PRO A 39 -10.73 -11.84 -3.82
N GLY A 40 -9.85 -11.61 -2.85
CA GLY A 40 -8.93 -10.47 -2.86
C GLY A 40 -9.56 -9.16 -2.38
N TYR A 41 -10.74 -9.22 -1.75
CA TYR A 41 -11.32 -8.07 -1.07
C TYR A 41 -10.41 -7.55 0.04
N GLN A 42 -10.10 -6.27 -0.02
CA GLN A 42 -9.43 -5.53 1.03
C GLN A 42 -10.10 -4.15 1.15
N PRO A 43 -10.57 -3.73 2.34
CA PRO A 43 -11.12 -2.39 2.53
C PRO A 43 -10.04 -1.32 2.32
N ALA A 44 -10.41 -0.04 2.33
CA ALA A 44 -9.47 1.07 2.25
C ALA A 44 -8.34 0.94 3.28
N HIS A 45 -7.10 1.11 2.83
CA HIS A 45 -5.91 0.97 3.67
C HIS A 45 -4.71 1.70 3.07
N VAL A 46 -3.63 1.75 3.85
CA VAL A 46 -2.33 2.23 3.44
C VAL A 46 -1.32 1.09 3.55
N HIS A 47 -0.39 1.01 2.59
CA HIS A 47 0.84 0.25 2.76
C HIS A 47 2.02 1.16 3.03
N VAL A 48 2.95 0.65 3.85
CA VAL A 48 4.28 1.23 4.05
C VAL A 48 5.29 0.25 3.46
N ARG A 49 6.02 0.66 2.42
CA ARG A 49 6.87 -0.20 1.61
C ARG A 49 8.30 0.36 1.53
N PRO A 50 9.33 -0.48 1.36
CA PRO A 50 10.66 0.00 1.02
C PRO A 50 10.67 0.53 -0.43
N PHE A 51 11.40 1.61 -0.68
CA PHE A 51 11.49 2.22 -2.02
C PHE A 51 12.00 1.25 -3.11
N GLU A 52 12.90 0.34 -2.75
CA GLU A 52 13.47 -0.64 -3.69
C GLU A 52 12.49 -1.77 -4.08
N ASN A 53 11.39 -1.94 -3.33
CA ASN A 53 10.38 -2.96 -3.60
C ASN A 53 8.99 -2.47 -3.16
N THR A 54 8.45 -1.52 -3.91
CA THR A 54 7.15 -0.90 -3.62
C THR A 54 5.98 -1.88 -3.75
N ARG A 55 6.12 -2.96 -4.52
CA ARG A 55 5.00 -3.88 -4.78
C ARG A 55 4.77 -4.89 -3.65
N ASN A 56 5.84 -5.47 -3.11
CA ASN A 56 5.76 -6.61 -2.20
C ASN A 56 6.68 -6.50 -0.97
N GLY A 57 7.49 -5.44 -0.87
CA GLY A 57 8.47 -5.31 0.21
C GLY A 57 7.82 -5.03 1.57
N GLN A 58 8.41 -5.50 2.66
CA GLN A 58 7.93 -5.19 4.02
C GLN A 58 8.99 -4.38 4.75
N VAL A 59 8.58 -3.27 5.36
CA VAL A 59 9.45 -2.50 6.28
C VAL A 59 9.38 -3.19 7.65
N PRO A 60 10.52 -3.60 8.26
CA PRO A 60 10.51 -4.25 9.56
C PRO A 60 9.81 -3.41 10.63
N GLY A 61 8.88 -4.01 11.37
CA GLY A 61 8.10 -3.34 12.41
C GLY A 61 6.85 -2.62 11.91
N CYS A 62 6.62 -2.55 10.60
CA CYS A 62 5.36 -2.08 10.02
C CYS A 62 4.36 -3.22 9.85
N GLU A 63 3.07 -2.91 9.93
CA GLU A 63 1.98 -3.81 9.55
C GLU A 63 1.95 -4.02 8.04
N GLU A 64 1.38 -5.14 7.60
CA GLU A 64 1.18 -5.38 6.17
C GLU A 64 0.10 -4.43 5.60
N HIS A 65 -0.95 -4.14 6.38
CA HIS A 65 -2.04 -3.25 6.01
C HIS A 65 -2.41 -2.34 7.18
N TYR A 66 -2.39 -1.03 6.94
CA TYR A 66 -2.91 -0.03 7.89
C TYR A 66 -4.31 0.39 7.44
N TYR A 67 -5.34 -0.15 8.08
CA TYR A 67 -6.72 0.23 7.78
C TYR A 67 -7.02 1.63 8.31
N TYR A 68 -7.80 2.40 7.57
CA TYR A 68 -8.35 3.65 8.09
C TYR A 68 -9.33 3.34 9.23
N ASP A 69 -9.18 4.04 10.35
CA ASP A 69 -10.15 3.96 11.45
C ASP A 69 -11.54 4.36 10.93
N ARG A 70 -12.54 3.54 11.28
CA ARG A 70 -13.95 3.78 10.96
C ARG A 70 -14.69 4.39 12.12
#